data_AF-A0A0A3J9N0-F1
#
_entry.id   AF-A0A0A3J9N0-F1
#
_cell.length_a   1.000
_cell.length_b   1.000
_cell.length_c   1.000
_cell.angle_alpha   90.00
_cell.angle_beta   90.00
_cell.angle_gamma   90.00
#
_symmetry.space_group_name_H-M   'P 1'
#
loop_
_entity.id
_entity.type
_entity.pdbx_description
1 polymer ?
#
loop_
_entity_poly.entity_id
_entity_poly.type
_entity_poly.pdbx_seq_one_letter_code
_entity_poly.pdbx_strand_id
1 'polypeptide(L)'
;MPNNQTKALAHGAMMIALFGVIMLIILYVPLLSLIATIFAPLPIAWYSANYNRTMSIFVALLACVITFIFGGLLVIPAALIFSAMGLVIGINIQLKKSKLFLLMTTGLTMLLAFAVLYVVSLQLFGIDFIKDSIEFTRTSYDSYLELTKTLTGQTPPVKMEDLELMFAMIESTIPAAVTLGAFGFAFLIISVNLPILKRLKVDVPKFSAFKDLRMPKSILWYYLIVLTINLFVRPEIGTTLYVIILNFSMILWVLLTIQGLSFIHYFLDKKFKLSNFVKVLVTIMAIPIYSFVILIGIFDLGFNIRSLVKDKIQK
;
A
#
# COMPACT_ATOMS: atom_id res chain seq x y z
N MET A 1 7.23 35.91 21.66
CA MET A 1 7.20 34.55 22.27
C MET A 1 8.33 33.68 21.70
N PRO A 2 9.59 33.89 22.11
CA PRO A 2 10.77 33.15 21.60
C PRO A 2 10.78 31.65 21.97
N ASN A 3 10.13 31.26 23.07
CA ASN A 3 10.15 29.88 23.59
C ASN A 3 9.53 28.82 22.64
N ASN A 4 8.60 29.21 21.76
CA ASN A 4 7.97 28.26 20.83
C ASN A 4 8.82 28.01 19.58
N GLN A 5 9.57 29.02 19.12
CA GLN A 5 10.46 28.91 17.96
C GLN A 5 11.71 28.09 18.31
N THR A 6 12.33 28.32 19.47
CA THR A 6 13.49 27.54 19.92
C THR A 6 13.14 26.07 20.11
N LYS A 7 11.96 25.77 20.68
CA LYS A 7 11.45 24.39 20.80
C LYS A 7 11.19 23.75 19.45
N ALA A 8 10.62 24.49 18.49
CA ALA A 8 10.38 24.01 17.14
C ALA A 8 11.68 23.70 16.38
N LEU A 9 12.72 24.53 16.56
CA LEU A 9 14.04 24.30 15.97
C LEU A 9 14.73 23.07 16.57
N ALA A 10 14.78 22.99 17.91
CA ALA A 10 15.39 21.86 18.60
C ALA A 10 14.70 20.52 18.25
N HIS A 11 13.35 20.51 18.26
CA HIS A 11 12.60 19.33 17.87
C HIS A 11 12.79 18.97 16.40
N GLY A 12 12.85 19.96 15.51
CA GLY A 12 13.11 19.74 14.09
C GLY A 12 14.47 19.09 13.85
N ALA A 13 15.52 19.60 14.49
CA ALA A 13 16.87 19.02 14.43
C ALA A 13 16.90 17.56 14.91
N MET A 14 16.23 17.25 16.03
CA MET A 14 16.12 15.87 16.53
C MET A 14 15.39 14.95 15.54
N MET A 15 14.30 15.42 14.91
CA MET A 15 13.54 14.62 13.95
C MET A 15 14.30 14.39 12.65
N ILE A 16 15.08 15.38 12.20
CA ILE A 16 15.99 15.23 11.05
C ILE A 16 17.05 14.18 11.35
N ALA A 17 17.71 14.26 12.52
CA ALA A 17 18.71 13.29 12.92
C ALA A 17 18.12 11.87 13.03
N LEU A 18 16.95 11.73 13.67
CA LEU A 18 16.26 10.45 13.79
C LEU A 18 15.87 9.87 12.43
N PHE A 19 15.35 10.70 11.52
CA PHE A 19 15.04 10.28 10.15
C PHE A 19 16.30 9.78 9.44
N GLY A 20 17.39 10.55 9.50
CA GLY A 20 18.67 10.18 8.91
C GLY A 20 19.19 8.83 9.41
N VAL A 21 19.13 8.59 10.73
CA VAL A 21 19.53 7.29 11.32
C VAL A 21 18.66 6.15 10.79
N ILE A 22 17.33 6.32 10.72
CA ILE A 22 16.44 5.29 10.18
C ILE A 22 16.77 5.01 8.71
N MET A 23 17.03 6.04 7.91
CA MET A 23 17.40 5.87 6.51
C MET A 23 18.74 5.15 6.32
N LEU A 24 19.73 5.41 7.19
CA LEU A 24 21.00 4.69 7.17
C LEU A 24 20.83 3.22 7.57
N ILE A 25 19.93 2.91 8.51
CA ILE A 25 19.57 1.52 8.84
C ILE A 25 18.93 0.83 7.63
N ILE A 26 18.02 1.51 6.92
CA ILE A 26 17.40 0.97 5.70
C ILE A 26 18.47 0.65 4.65
N LEU A 27 19.46 1.53 4.49
CA LEU A 27 20.51 1.37 3.49
C LEU A 27 21.55 0.30 3.83
N TYR A 28 22.00 0.24 5.09
CA TYR A 28 23.18 -0.56 5.47
C TYR A 28 22.87 -1.81 6.28
N VAL A 29 21.65 -1.99 6.79
CA VAL A 29 21.29 -3.13 7.65
C VAL A 29 20.11 -3.91 7.05
N PRO A 30 20.36 -4.86 6.13
CA PRO A 30 19.31 -5.58 5.40
C PRO A 30 18.27 -6.27 6.29
N LEU A 31 18.68 -6.86 7.42
CA LEU A 31 17.78 -7.53 8.36
C LEU A 31 16.80 -6.57 9.04
N LEU A 32 17.23 -5.32 9.30
CA LEU A 32 16.40 -4.31 9.97
C LEU A 32 15.71 -3.38 8.99
N SER A 33 16.10 -3.37 7.71
CA SER A 33 15.57 -2.44 6.71
C SER A 33 14.05 -2.53 6.63
N LEU A 34 13.49 -3.74 6.49
CA LEU A 34 12.04 -3.98 6.41
C LEU A 34 11.26 -3.35 7.57
N ILE A 35 11.79 -3.48 8.78
CA ILE A 35 11.18 -2.94 10.00
C ILE A 35 11.35 -1.42 10.01
N ALA A 36 12.56 -0.93 9.71
CA ALA A 36 12.91 0.48 9.67
C ALA A 36 12.06 1.27 8.66
N THR A 37 11.72 0.69 7.51
CA THR A 37 10.88 1.33 6.47
C THR A 37 9.50 1.73 7.00
N ILE A 38 8.94 0.95 7.93
CA ILE A 38 7.64 1.22 8.55
C ILE A 38 7.70 2.48 9.41
N PHE A 39 8.82 2.68 10.09
CA PHE A 39 9.07 3.80 10.99
C PHE A 39 9.68 5.02 10.30
N ALA A 40 10.18 4.90 9.07
CA ALA A 40 10.83 6.01 8.36
C ALA A 40 9.98 7.28 8.26
N PRO A 41 8.67 7.23 7.98
CA PRO A 41 7.84 8.44 7.97
C PRO A 41 7.57 9.04 9.36
N LEU A 42 7.78 8.29 10.44
CA LEU A 42 7.36 8.64 11.81
C LEU A 42 7.99 9.94 12.33
N PRO A 43 9.30 10.20 12.22
CA PRO A 43 9.91 11.42 12.77
C PRO A 43 9.33 12.68 12.11
N ILE A 44 9.19 12.66 10.78
CA ILE A 44 8.63 13.77 10.02
C ILE A 44 7.14 13.94 10.30
N ALA A 45 6.38 12.83 10.41
CA ALA A 45 4.98 12.88 10.80
C ALA A 45 4.78 13.46 12.21
N TRP A 46 5.65 13.10 13.16
CA TRP A 46 5.59 13.61 14.51
C TRP A 46 5.85 15.12 14.57
N TYR A 47 6.89 15.59 13.88
CA TYR A 47 7.14 17.02 13.74
C TYR A 47 5.95 17.74 13.10
N SER A 48 5.49 17.22 11.96
CA SER A 48 4.48 17.87 11.13
C SER A 48 3.10 17.92 11.79
N ALA A 49 2.81 17.02 12.72
CA ALA A 49 1.59 17.05 13.51
C ALA A 49 1.56 18.19 14.55
N ASN A 50 2.72 18.70 14.98
CA ASN A 50 2.84 19.67 16.07
C ASN A 50 3.18 21.10 15.62
N TYR A 51 3.76 21.30 14.45
CA TYR A 51 4.20 22.61 13.96
C TYR A 51 3.57 22.99 12.61
N ASN A 52 3.67 24.27 12.25
CA ASN A 52 3.06 24.78 11.02
C ASN A 52 3.66 24.14 9.75
N ARG A 53 2.91 24.20 8.64
CA ARG A 53 3.26 23.53 7.39
C ARG A 53 4.61 23.98 6.81
N THR A 54 4.93 25.27 6.93
CA THR A 54 6.19 25.83 6.39
C THR A 54 7.41 25.23 7.08
N MET A 55 7.41 25.17 8.41
CA MET A 55 8.50 24.54 9.16
C MET A 55 8.59 23.05 8.88
N SER A 56 7.44 22.38 8.75
CA SER A 56 7.38 20.94 8.44
C SER A 56 7.98 20.60 7.08
N ILE A 57 7.70 21.41 6.05
CA ILE A 57 8.32 21.27 4.73
C ILE A 57 9.84 21.46 4.83
N PHE A 58 10.29 22.47 5.57
CA PHE A 58 11.71 22.73 5.76
C PHE A 58 12.43 21.56 6.46
N VAL A 59 11.83 21.01 7.51
CA VAL A 59 12.34 19.82 8.22
C VAL A 59 12.39 18.60 7.31
N ALA A 60 11.36 18.35 6.50
CA ALA A 60 11.35 17.24 5.54
C ALA A 60 12.46 17.38 4.48
N LEU A 61 12.65 18.58 3.93
CA LEU A 61 13.71 18.87 2.95
C LEU A 61 15.10 18.70 3.56
N LEU A 62 15.34 19.25 4.75
CA LEU A 62 16.63 19.09 5.44
C LEU A 62 16.90 17.63 5.82
N ALA A 63 15.87 16.87 6.16
CA ALA A 63 16.01 15.43 6.40
C ALA A 63 16.49 14.67 5.16
N CYS A 64 15.96 15.01 3.97
CA CYS A 64 16.46 14.47 2.70
C CYS A 64 17.92 14.87 2.45
N VAL A 65 18.29 16.14 2.68
CA VAL A 65 19.67 16.64 2.51
C VAL A 65 20.64 15.91 3.43
N ILE A 66 20.31 15.76 4.72
CA ILE A 66 21.15 15.03 5.66
C ILE A 66 21.27 13.57 5.26
N THR A 67 20.19 12.94 4.80
CA THR A 67 20.24 11.56 4.34
C THR A 67 21.14 11.42 3.10
N PHE A 68 21.10 12.37 2.17
CA PHE A 68 21.99 12.41 1.01
C PHE A 68 23.47 12.51 1.40
N ILE A 69 23.81 13.37 2.38
CA ILE A 69 25.20 13.56 2.83
C ILE A 69 25.81 12.24 3.32
N PHE A 70 25.05 11.42 4.05
CA PHE A 70 25.57 10.18 4.63
C PHE A 70 25.36 8.93 3.77
N GLY A 71 24.25 8.85 3.01
CA GLY A 71 23.88 7.67 2.22
C GLY A 71 24.08 7.82 0.70
N GLY A 72 24.49 9.00 0.22
CA GLY A 72 24.74 9.27 -1.19
C GLY A 72 23.46 9.28 -2.06
N LEU A 73 23.65 9.17 -3.37
CA LEU A 73 22.56 9.30 -4.35
C LEU A 73 21.52 8.17 -4.25
N LEU A 74 21.94 6.96 -3.88
CA LEU A 74 21.09 5.78 -3.84
C LEU A 74 19.94 5.87 -2.84
N VAL A 75 20.11 6.63 -1.76
CA VAL A 75 19.12 6.71 -0.67
C VAL A 75 18.09 7.82 -0.88
N ILE A 76 18.37 8.77 -1.79
CA ILE A 76 17.51 9.94 -2.04
C ILE A 76 16.08 9.54 -2.44
N PRO A 77 15.85 8.59 -3.37
CA PRO A 77 14.50 8.20 -3.76
C PRO A 77 13.65 7.76 -2.57
N ALA A 78 14.22 6.91 -1.71
CA ALA A 78 13.55 6.44 -0.50
C ALA A 78 13.32 7.59 0.51
N ALA A 79 14.31 8.47 0.69
CA ALA A 79 14.20 9.62 1.59
C ALA A 79 13.06 10.57 1.14
N LEU A 80 12.94 10.83 -0.16
CA LEU A 80 11.88 11.66 -0.73
C LEU A 80 10.49 11.05 -0.52
N ILE A 81 10.34 9.75 -0.78
CA ILE A 81 9.06 9.05 -0.55
C ILE A 81 8.67 9.13 0.93
N PHE A 82 9.55 8.71 1.84
CA PHE A 82 9.19 8.61 3.27
C PHE A 82 9.05 9.97 3.95
N SER A 83 9.85 10.96 3.57
CA SER A 83 9.67 12.34 4.07
C SER A 83 8.36 12.95 3.59
N ALA A 84 7.99 12.76 2.31
CA ALA A 84 6.72 13.23 1.77
C ALA A 84 5.52 12.54 2.45
N MET A 85 5.58 11.22 2.65
CA MET A 85 4.56 10.48 3.41
C MET A 85 4.45 11.01 4.84
N GLY A 86 5.57 11.18 5.54
CA GLY A 86 5.59 11.69 6.91
C GLY A 86 4.98 13.09 7.00
N LEU A 87 5.35 13.98 6.08
CA LEU A 87 4.80 15.33 5.99
C LEU A 87 3.28 15.31 5.82
N VAL A 88 2.76 14.52 4.87
CA VAL A 88 1.32 14.42 4.59
C VAL A 88 0.55 13.80 5.76
N ILE A 89 1.09 12.75 6.39
CA ILE A 89 0.49 12.15 7.59
C ILE A 89 0.37 13.20 8.69
N GLY A 90 1.45 13.91 9.03
CA GLY A 90 1.44 14.87 10.13
C GLY A 90 0.56 16.09 9.85
N ILE A 91 0.58 16.64 8.64
CA ILE A 91 -0.32 17.75 8.25
C ILE A 91 -1.79 17.33 8.38
N ASN A 92 -2.14 16.12 7.95
CA ASN A 92 -3.53 15.64 8.07
C ASN A 92 -3.97 15.43 9.52
N ILE A 93 -3.05 14.98 10.39
CA ILE A 93 -3.29 14.88 11.82
C ILE A 93 -3.54 16.27 12.42
N GLN A 94 -2.68 17.24 12.10
CA GLN A 94 -2.85 18.63 12.54
C GLN A 94 -4.20 19.22 12.11
N LEU A 95 -4.64 18.90 10.89
CA LEU A 95 -5.93 19.34 10.34
C LEU A 95 -7.13 18.50 10.80
N LYS A 96 -6.92 17.56 11.74
CA LYS A 96 -7.95 16.67 12.30
C LYS A 96 -8.76 15.94 11.21
N LYS A 97 -8.10 15.55 10.12
CA LYS A 97 -8.74 14.84 9.02
C LYS A 97 -9.12 13.42 9.42
N SER A 98 -10.14 12.88 8.75
CA SER A 98 -10.59 11.52 8.98
C SER A 98 -9.51 10.50 8.59
N LYS A 99 -9.57 9.31 9.21
CA LYS A 99 -8.65 8.21 8.89
C LYS A 99 -8.66 7.84 7.40
N LEU A 100 -9.83 7.79 6.79
CA LEU A 100 -9.93 7.46 5.36
C LEU A 100 -9.21 8.51 4.53
N PHE A 101 -9.43 9.80 4.81
CA PHE A 101 -8.72 10.88 4.13
C PHE A 101 -7.21 10.77 4.31
N LEU A 102 -6.75 10.43 5.52
CA LEU A 102 -5.34 10.24 5.84
C LEU A 102 -4.73 9.06 5.06
N LEU A 103 -5.43 7.91 4.96
CA LEU A 103 -5.00 6.78 4.12
C LEU A 103 -4.96 7.14 2.64
N MET A 104 -6.01 7.79 2.14
CA MET A 104 -6.12 8.17 0.73
C MET A 104 -5.01 9.12 0.30
N THR A 105 -4.77 10.15 1.09
CA THR A 105 -3.72 11.13 0.79
C THR A 105 -2.33 10.53 0.94
N THR A 106 -2.06 9.71 1.97
CA THR A 106 -0.75 9.07 2.14
C THR A 106 -0.44 8.08 1.01
N GLY A 107 -1.41 7.25 0.62
CA GLY A 107 -1.28 6.33 -0.51
C GLY A 107 -1.08 7.08 -1.84
N LEU A 108 -1.84 8.15 -2.06
CA LEU A 108 -1.68 8.99 -3.25
C LEU A 108 -0.32 9.70 -3.28
N THR A 109 0.18 10.19 -2.14
CA THR A 109 1.52 10.76 -2.03
C THR A 109 2.60 9.75 -2.39
N MET A 110 2.48 8.51 -1.91
CA MET A 110 3.40 7.45 -2.27
C MET A 110 3.36 7.13 -3.76
N LEU A 111 2.17 7.06 -4.36
CA LEU A 111 2.02 6.83 -5.81
C LEU A 111 2.61 7.96 -6.65
N LEU A 112 2.31 9.20 -6.29
CA LEU A 112 2.85 10.37 -7.00
C LEU A 112 4.37 10.45 -6.84
N ALA A 113 4.90 10.21 -5.64
CA ALA A 113 6.34 10.19 -5.41
C ALA A 113 7.02 9.08 -6.24
N PHE A 114 6.43 7.88 -6.26
CA PHE A 114 6.94 6.78 -7.07
C PHE A 114 6.89 7.10 -8.57
N ALA A 115 5.78 7.65 -9.07
CA ALA A 115 5.64 8.02 -10.48
C ALA A 115 6.64 9.10 -10.89
N VAL A 116 6.84 10.13 -10.06
CA VAL A 116 7.85 11.18 -10.31
C VAL A 116 9.25 10.57 -10.31
N LEU A 117 9.58 9.71 -9.34
CA LEU A 117 10.89 9.05 -9.29
C LEU A 117 11.13 8.12 -10.47
N TYR A 118 10.10 7.43 -10.95
CA TYR A 118 10.18 6.61 -12.16
C TYR A 118 10.49 7.45 -13.39
N VAL A 119 9.77 8.56 -13.60
CA VAL A 119 10.03 9.48 -14.71
C VAL A 119 11.45 10.08 -14.63
N VAL A 120 11.90 10.44 -13.42
CA VAL A 120 13.26 10.94 -13.19
C VAL A 120 14.31 9.87 -13.50
N SER A 121 14.08 8.62 -13.08
CA SER A 121 14.94 7.47 -13.40
C SER A 121 15.12 7.31 -14.91
N LEU A 122 14.00 7.32 -15.65
CA LEU A 122 13.99 7.19 -17.10
C LEU A 122 14.69 8.36 -17.80
N GLN A 123 14.36 9.60 -17.44
CA GLN A 123 14.82 10.78 -18.20
C GLN A 123 16.25 11.21 -17.85
N LEU A 124 16.67 11.08 -16.60
CA LEU A 124 18.00 11.54 -16.18
C LEU A 124 19.06 10.43 -16.25
N PHE A 125 18.67 9.19 -15.96
CA PHE A 125 19.62 8.08 -15.87
C PHE A 125 19.47 7.07 -17.01
N GLY A 126 18.39 7.16 -17.82
CA GLY A 126 18.11 6.18 -18.87
C GLY A 126 17.74 4.79 -18.32
N ILE A 127 17.40 4.70 -17.03
CA ILE A 127 17.13 3.44 -16.34
C ILE A 127 15.62 3.21 -16.29
N ASP A 128 15.15 2.18 -16.99
CA ASP A 128 13.79 1.66 -16.90
C ASP A 128 13.78 0.47 -15.94
N PHE A 129 13.72 0.75 -14.64
CA PHE A 129 13.78 -0.32 -13.64
C PHE A 129 12.58 -1.27 -13.72
N ILE A 130 11.45 -0.87 -14.35
CA ILE A 130 10.30 -1.75 -14.54
C ILE A 130 10.64 -2.78 -15.62
N LYS A 131 11.10 -2.30 -16.78
CA LYS A 131 11.51 -3.17 -17.89
C LYS A 131 12.70 -4.04 -17.50
N ASP A 132 13.70 -3.48 -16.84
CA ASP A 132 14.89 -4.20 -16.37
C ASP A 132 14.50 -5.32 -15.39
N SER A 133 13.51 -5.09 -14.52
CA SER A 133 13.00 -6.12 -13.59
C SER A 133 12.28 -7.27 -14.33
N ILE A 134 11.51 -6.95 -15.37
CA ILE A 134 10.86 -7.97 -16.21
C ILE A 134 11.91 -8.78 -16.97
N GLU A 135 12.89 -8.12 -17.57
CA GLU A 135 13.97 -8.77 -18.30
C GLU A 135 14.82 -9.66 -17.39
N PHE A 136 15.17 -9.17 -16.20
CA PHE A 136 15.84 -9.98 -15.18
C PHE A 136 15.03 -11.23 -14.81
N THR A 137 13.71 -11.10 -14.66
CA THR A 137 12.82 -12.24 -14.38
C THR A 137 12.79 -13.22 -15.55
N ARG A 138 12.78 -12.72 -16.79
CA ARG A 138 12.86 -13.53 -18.01
C ARG A 138 14.15 -14.34 -18.07
N THR A 139 15.29 -13.69 -17.92
CA THR A 139 16.61 -14.37 -17.93
C THR A 139 16.74 -15.38 -16.79
N SER A 140 16.19 -15.06 -15.62
CA SER A 140 16.15 -15.99 -14.47
C SER A 140 15.33 -17.24 -14.79
N TYR A 141 14.21 -17.08 -15.48
CA TYR A 141 13.37 -18.21 -15.90
C TYR A 141 14.05 -19.06 -16.97
N ASP A 142 14.70 -18.43 -17.95
CA ASP A 142 15.48 -19.15 -18.99
C ASP A 142 16.61 -19.97 -18.36
N SER A 143 17.33 -19.39 -17.41
CA SER A 143 18.38 -20.07 -16.64
C SER A 143 17.83 -21.28 -15.87
N TYR A 144 16.62 -21.16 -15.31
CA TYR A 144 15.93 -22.26 -14.62
C TYR A 144 15.53 -23.38 -15.59
N LEU A 145 15.05 -23.05 -16.79
CA LEU A 145 14.73 -24.05 -17.81
C LEU A 145 15.97 -24.80 -18.26
N GLU A 146 17.09 -24.10 -18.47
CA GLU A 146 18.36 -24.70 -18.85
C GLU A 146 18.87 -25.64 -17.74
N LEU A 147 18.89 -25.17 -16.49
CA LEU A 147 19.29 -25.98 -15.34
C LEU A 147 18.41 -27.24 -15.20
N THR A 148 17.10 -27.10 -15.39
CA THR A 148 16.17 -28.24 -15.31
C THR A 148 16.46 -29.25 -16.41
N LYS A 149 16.73 -28.81 -17.65
CA LYS A 149 17.12 -29.70 -18.75
C LYS A 149 18.41 -30.44 -18.44
N THR A 150 19.41 -29.74 -17.90
CA THR A 150 20.69 -30.36 -17.51
C THR A 150 20.53 -31.39 -16.39
N LEU A 151 19.69 -31.12 -15.38
CA LEU A 151 19.52 -32.00 -14.22
C LEU A 151 18.61 -33.21 -14.49
N THR A 152 17.54 -33.02 -15.24
CA THR A 152 16.48 -34.04 -15.43
C THR A 152 16.52 -34.71 -16.79
N GLY A 153 17.26 -34.15 -17.76
CA GLY A 153 17.23 -34.57 -19.16
C GLY A 153 15.89 -34.27 -19.86
N GLN A 154 14.94 -33.62 -19.16
CA GLN A 154 13.62 -33.31 -19.69
C GLN A 154 13.48 -31.82 -19.94
N THR A 155 12.89 -31.47 -21.07
CA THR A 155 12.40 -30.10 -21.30
C THR A 155 11.08 -29.93 -20.55
N PRO A 156 10.95 -28.92 -19.66
CA PRO A 156 9.67 -28.62 -19.03
C PRO A 156 8.57 -28.44 -20.08
N PRO A 157 7.31 -28.85 -19.81
CA PRO A 157 6.22 -28.81 -20.79
C PRO A 157 5.72 -27.39 -21.10
N VAL A 158 6.39 -26.35 -20.57
CA VAL A 158 6.00 -24.96 -20.75
C VAL A 158 6.51 -24.48 -22.12
N LYS A 159 5.58 -24.08 -23.00
CA LYS A 159 5.94 -23.53 -24.30
C LYS A 159 6.45 -22.10 -24.13
N MET A 160 7.36 -21.69 -25.02
CA MET A 160 7.86 -20.31 -25.02
C MET A 160 6.73 -19.29 -25.24
N GLU A 161 5.73 -19.64 -26.06
CA GLU A 161 4.53 -18.84 -26.29
C GLU A 161 3.74 -18.57 -24.99
N ASP A 162 3.61 -19.58 -24.13
CA ASP A 162 2.90 -19.44 -22.84
C ASP A 162 3.68 -18.52 -21.89
N LEU A 163 5.02 -18.56 -21.94
CA LEU A 163 5.89 -17.68 -21.15
C LEU A 163 5.81 -16.24 -21.60
N GLU A 164 5.80 -15.98 -22.91
CA GLU A 164 5.64 -14.64 -23.45
C GLU A 164 4.30 -14.03 -23.04
N LEU A 165 3.23 -14.83 -23.08
CA LEU A 165 1.90 -14.41 -22.62
C LEU A 165 1.91 -14.10 -21.11
N MET A 166 2.58 -14.92 -20.30
CA MET A 166 2.75 -14.65 -18.87
C MET A 166 3.48 -13.34 -18.61
N PHE A 167 4.60 -13.07 -19.29
CA PHE A 167 5.34 -11.81 -19.12
C PHE A 167 4.53 -10.59 -19.57
N ALA A 168 3.81 -10.69 -20.70
CA ALA A 168 2.93 -9.64 -21.17
C ALA A 168 1.79 -9.34 -20.17
N MET A 169 1.26 -10.39 -19.51
CA MET A 169 0.27 -10.24 -18.45
C MET A 169 0.87 -9.58 -17.20
N ILE A 170 2.07 -9.99 -16.76
CA ILE A 170 2.78 -9.38 -15.62
C ILE A 170 2.95 -7.88 -15.88
N GLU A 171 3.51 -7.52 -17.03
CA GLU A 171 3.72 -6.12 -17.44
C GLU A 171 2.40 -5.33 -17.45
N SER A 172 1.34 -5.92 -17.99
CA SER A 172 0.01 -5.30 -18.05
C SER A 172 -0.61 -5.07 -16.66
N THR A 173 -0.19 -5.77 -15.61
CA THR A 173 -0.73 -5.63 -14.24
C THR A 173 0.07 -4.71 -13.33
N ILE A 174 1.22 -4.20 -13.79
CA ILE A 174 2.09 -3.32 -13.01
C ILE A 174 1.36 -2.11 -12.42
N PRO A 175 0.51 -1.38 -13.17
CA PRO A 175 -0.19 -0.23 -12.61
C PRO A 175 -1.04 -0.58 -11.38
N ALA A 176 -1.77 -1.69 -11.41
CA ALA A 176 -2.57 -2.16 -10.28
C ALA A 176 -1.67 -2.68 -9.15
N ALA A 177 -0.60 -3.40 -9.46
CA ALA A 177 0.34 -3.87 -8.45
C ALA A 177 0.98 -2.72 -7.67
N VAL A 178 1.45 -1.67 -8.36
CA VAL A 178 1.99 -0.45 -7.75
C VAL A 178 0.91 0.29 -6.96
N THR A 179 -0.31 0.41 -7.49
CA THR A 179 -1.45 1.02 -6.79
C THR A 179 -1.77 0.30 -5.49
N LEU A 180 -2.00 -1.01 -5.54
CA LEU A 180 -2.30 -1.84 -4.38
C LEU A 180 -1.14 -1.84 -3.38
N GLY A 181 0.09 -1.92 -3.87
CA GLY A 181 1.30 -1.86 -3.05
C GLY A 181 1.41 -0.53 -2.30
N ALA A 182 1.22 0.60 -2.97
CA ALA A 182 1.31 1.92 -2.34
C ALA A 182 0.24 2.13 -1.26
N PHE A 183 -1.02 1.78 -1.55
CA PHE A 183 -2.10 1.91 -0.57
C PHE A 183 -1.99 0.89 0.57
N GLY A 184 -1.56 -0.34 0.28
CA GLY A 184 -1.30 -1.37 1.28
C GLY A 184 -0.15 -0.97 2.22
N PHE A 185 0.93 -0.43 1.67
CA PHE A 185 2.07 0.04 2.44
C PHE A 185 1.74 1.30 3.26
N ALA A 186 1.00 2.25 2.67
CA ALA A 186 0.47 3.38 3.41
C ALA A 186 -0.43 2.94 4.58
N PHE A 187 -1.32 1.97 4.36
CA PHE A 187 -2.15 1.39 5.42
C PHE A 187 -1.31 0.79 6.54
N LEU A 188 -0.26 0.05 6.21
CA LEU A 188 0.65 -0.55 7.18
C LEU A 188 1.37 0.53 8.00
N ILE A 189 1.98 1.52 7.35
CA ILE A 189 2.65 2.66 7.98
C ILE A 189 1.71 3.39 8.95
N ILE A 190 0.50 3.74 8.49
CA ILE A 190 -0.46 4.49 9.32
C ILE A 190 -0.91 3.64 10.51
N SER A 191 -1.15 2.34 10.29
CA SER A 191 -1.61 1.42 11.34
C SER A 191 -0.60 1.28 12.47
N VAL A 192 0.70 1.34 12.15
CA VAL A 192 1.80 1.27 13.14
C VAL A 192 2.11 2.64 13.74
N ASN A 193 2.17 3.69 12.93
CA ASN A 193 2.64 5.01 13.37
C ASN A 193 1.59 5.80 14.16
N LEU A 194 0.28 5.70 13.86
CA LEU A 194 -0.72 6.43 14.65
C LEU A 194 -0.75 6.02 16.13
N PRO A 195 -0.74 4.72 16.51
CA PRO A 195 -0.63 4.32 17.92
C PRO A 195 0.61 4.89 18.62
N ILE A 196 1.73 4.98 17.93
CA ILE A 196 2.98 5.53 18.48
C ILE A 196 2.84 7.03 18.68
N LEU A 197 2.36 7.76 17.67
CA LEU A 197 2.09 9.20 17.77
C LEU A 197 1.11 9.51 18.91
N LYS A 198 0.10 8.66 19.12
CA LYS A 198 -0.81 8.78 20.27
C LYS A 198 -0.09 8.68 21.61
N ARG A 199 0.86 7.74 21.74
CA ARG A 199 1.71 7.61 22.95
C ARG A 199 2.61 8.82 23.15
N LEU A 200 3.01 9.46 22.05
CA LEU A 200 3.77 10.72 22.03
C LEU A 200 2.88 11.97 22.24
N LYS A 201 1.65 11.79 22.75
CA LYS A 201 0.67 12.84 23.09
C LYS A 201 0.16 13.65 21.89
N VAL A 202 0.21 13.08 20.69
CA VAL A 202 -0.43 13.65 19.50
C VAL A 202 -1.90 13.20 19.42
N ASP A 203 -2.81 14.13 19.16
CA ASP A 203 -4.24 13.83 18.95
C ASP A 203 -4.45 13.22 17.55
N VAL A 204 -4.50 11.88 17.49
CA VAL A 204 -4.61 11.13 16.23
C VAL A 204 -6.03 10.56 16.02
N PRO A 205 -6.49 10.44 14.76
CA PRO A 205 -7.79 9.82 14.49
C PRO A 205 -7.81 8.35 14.93
N LYS A 206 -8.92 7.93 15.55
CA LYS A 206 -9.11 6.54 15.99
C LYS A 206 -9.45 5.64 14.80
N PHE A 207 -8.79 4.49 14.69
CA PHE A 207 -9.15 3.44 13.75
C PHE A 207 -10.49 2.82 14.14
N SER A 208 -11.47 2.82 13.23
CA SER A 208 -12.60 1.89 13.32
C SER A 208 -12.11 0.45 13.26
N ALA A 209 -12.80 -0.46 13.94
CA ALA A 209 -12.47 -1.88 13.89
C ALA A 209 -12.63 -2.38 12.44
N PHE A 210 -11.83 -3.37 12.04
CA PHE A 210 -11.89 -3.94 10.69
C PHE A 210 -13.29 -4.44 10.31
N LYS A 211 -14.01 -4.99 11.29
CA LYS A 211 -15.41 -5.38 11.15
C LYS A 211 -16.31 -4.23 10.70
N ASP A 212 -16.01 -2.98 10.98
CA ASP A 212 -16.86 -1.83 10.65
C ASP A 212 -16.43 -1.14 9.35
N LEU A 213 -15.42 -1.69 8.66
CA LEU A 213 -14.96 -1.17 7.37
C LEU A 213 -16.07 -1.29 6.33
N ARG A 214 -16.35 -0.17 5.65
CA ARG A 214 -17.30 -0.11 4.55
C ARG A 214 -16.73 0.67 3.40
N MET A 215 -16.67 0.01 2.26
CA MET A 215 -16.33 0.60 0.99
C MET A 215 -17.47 1.51 0.48
N PRO A 216 -17.16 2.56 -0.30
CA PRO A 216 -18.19 3.38 -0.94
C PRO A 216 -18.99 2.56 -1.97
N LYS A 217 -20.30 2.83 -2.05
CA LYS A 217 -21.21 2.12 -2.99
C LYS A 217 -20.82 2.27 -4.46
N SER A 218 -20.04 3.30 -4.82
CA SER A 218 -19.51 3.48 -6.18
C SER A 218 -18.65 2.31 -6.65
N ILE A 219 -17.99 1.59 -5.75
CA ILE A 219 -17.19 0.38 -6.10
C ILE A 219 -18.06 -0.68 -6.78
N LEU A 220 -19.33 -0.81 -6.39
CA LEU A 220 -20.25 -1.73 -7.05
C LEU A 220 -20.50 -1.33 -8.50
N TRP A 221 -20.70 -0.04 -8.77
CA TRP A 221 -20.92 0.45 -10.13
C TRP A 221 -19.68 0.28 -11.01
N TYR A 222 -18.49 0.57 -10.48
CA TYR A 222 -17.24 0.29 -11.20
C TYR A 222 -17.08 -1.20 -11.50
N TYR A 223 -17.41 -2.07 -10.55
CA TYR A 223 -17.42 -3.52 -10.77
C TYR A 223 -18.39 -3.94 -11.86
N LEU A 224 -19.62 -3.42 -11.88
CA LEU A 224 -20.59 -3.73 -12.92
C LEU A 224 -20.11 -3.28 -14.31
N ILE A 225 -19.54 -2.08 -14.42
CA ILE A 225 -18.99 -1.57 -15.70
C ILE A 225 -17.87 -2.50 -16.20
N VAL A 226 -16.90 -2.81 -15.33
CA VAL A 226 -15.77 -3.68 -15.66
C VAL A 226 -16.24 -5.08 -16.05
N LEU A 227 -17.22 -5.63 -15.32
CA LEU A 227 -17.82 -6.93 -15.63
C LEU A 227 -18.52 -6.92 -16.99
N THR A 228 -19.32 -5.89 -17.28
CA THR A 228 -20.00 -5.73 -18.58
C THR A 228 -18.99 -5.68 -19.72
N ILE A 229 -17.91 -4.91 -19.60
CA ILE A 229 -16.89 -4.82 -20.63
C ILE A 229 -16.20 -6.17 -20.85
N ASN A 230 -15.84 -6.88 -19.77
CA ASN A 230 -15.24 -8.21 -19.88
C ASN A 230 -16.17 -9.23 -20.56
N LEU A 231 -17.47 -9.20 -20.29
CA LEU A 231 -18.42 -10.18 -20.83
C LEU A 231 -18.76 -9.92 -22.31
N PHE A 232 -19.00 -8.67 -22.68
CA PHE A 232 -19.55 -8.30 -23.99
C PHE A 232 -18.50 -7.78 -24.98
N VAL A 233 -17.47 -7.07 -24.52
CA VAL A 233 -16.42 -6.51 -25.41
C VAL A 233 -15.25 -7.46 -25.56
N ARG A 234 -14.82 -8.11 -24.46
CA ARG A 234 -13.66 -9.02 -24.41
C ARG A 234 -12.39 -8.40 -25.03
N PRO A 235 -11.82 -7.37 -24.38
CA PRO A 235 -10.66 -6.66 -24.90
C PRO A 235 -9.48 -7.61 -25.19
N GLU A 236 -8.87 -7.47 -26.36
CA GLU A 236 -7.72 -8.28 -26.77
C GLU A 236 -6.44 -7.90 -26.02
N ILE A 237 -5.60 -8.89 -25.75
CA ILE A 237 -4.30 -8.70 -25.09
C ILE A 237 -3.44 -7.74 -25.93
N GLY A 238 -2.76 -6.81 -25.26
CA GLY A 238 -1.94 -5.78 -25.90
C GLY A 238 -2.69 -4.48 -26.24
N THR A 239 -4.03 -4.46 -26.13
CA THR A 239 -4.79 -3.22 -26.28
C THR A 239 -4.76 -2.37 -25.00
N THR A 240 -4.83 -1.04 -25.15
CA THR A 240 -4.96 -0.11 -24.00
C THR A 240 -6.18 -0.43 -23.16
N LEU A 241 -7.29 -0.83 -23.80
CA LEU A 241 -8.52 -1.19 -23.10
C LEU A 241 -8.33 -2.45 -22.23
N TYR A 242 -7.61 -3.46 -22.73
CA TYR A 242 -7.27 -4.65 -21.94
C TYR A 242 -6.47 -4.27 -20.69
N VAL A 243 -5.44 -3.44 -20.82
CA VAL A 243 -4.64 -2.98 -19.68
C VAL A 243 -5.52 -2.25 -18.66
N ILE A 244 -6.35 -1.30 -19.09
CA ILE A 244 -7.25 -0.56 -18.20
C ILE A 244 -8.17 -1.53 -17.44
N ILE A 245 -8.88 -2.41 -18.16
CA ILE A 245 -9.87 -3.32 -17.59
C ILE A 245 -9.22 -4.35 -16.66
N LEU A 246 -8.04 -4.86 -16.99
CA LEU A 246 -7.30 -5.80 -16.16
C LEU A 246 -6.90 -5.16 -14.83
N ASN A 247 -6.36 -3.95 -14.86
CA ASN A 247 -5.93 -3.24 -13.65
C ASN A 247 -7.13 -2.86 -12.76
N PHE A 248 -8.22 -2.37 -13.33
CA PHE A 248 -9.46 -2.10 -12.58
C PHE A 248 -10.03 -3.38 -11.98
N SER A 249 -10.05 -4.49 -12.74
CA SER A 249 -10.49 -5.80 -12.24
C SER A 249 -9.69 -6.22 -11.01
N MET A 250 -8.36 -6.11 -11.06
CA MET A 250 -7.47 -6.48 -9.96
C MET A 250 -7.70 -5.62 -8.70
N ILE A 251 -7.84 -4.30 -8.86
CA ILE A 251 -8.12 -3.39 -7.74
C ILE A 251 -9.48 -3.71 -7.11
N LEU A 252 -10.52 -3.84 -7.94
CA LEU A 252 -11.87 -4.14 -7.47
C LEU A 252 -11.94 -5.51 -6.79
N TRP A 253 -11.23 -6.50 -7.30
CA TRP A 253 -11.10 -7.83 -6.71
C TRP A 253 -10.57 -7.75 -5.27
N VAL A 254 -9.51 -6.98 -5.03
CA VAL A 254 -8.97 -6.76 -3.68
C VAL A 254 -9.96 -6.01 -2.79
N LEU A 255 -10.55 -4.91 -3.28
CA LEU A 255 -11.47 -4.09 -2.49
C LEU A 255 -12.73 -4.86 -2.07
N LEU A 256 -13.31 -5.66 -2.98
CA LEU A 256 -14.48 -6.49 -2.71
C LEU A 256 -14.15 -7.66 -1.78
N THR A 257 -12.95 -8.24 -1.90
CA THR A 257 -12.47 -9.26 -0.95
C THR A 257 -12.36 -8.68 0.46
N ILE A 258 -11.75 -7.49 0.61
CA ILE A 258 -11.66 -6.78 1.89
C ILE A 258 -13.06 -6.47 2.45
N GLN A 259 -14.00 -6.04 1.61
CA GLN A 259 -15.39 -5.79 2.01
C GLN A 259 -16.07 -7.09 2.50
N GLY A 260 -15.90 -8.20 1.78
CA GLY A 260 -16.43 -9.51 2.15
C GLY A 260 -15.87 -10.01 3.48
N LEU A 261 -14.55 -9.92 3.67
CA LEU A 261 -13.89 -10.26 4.94
C LEU A 261 -14.38 -9.38 6.09
N SER A 262 -14.53 -8.07 5.86
CA SER A 262 -15.08 -7.16 6.87
C SER A 262 -16.50 -7.56 7.29
N PHE A 263 -17.34 -7.95 6.33
CA PHE A 263 -18.68 -8.45 6.62
C PHE A 263 -18.67 -9.76 7.40
N ILE A 264 -17.82 -10.72 7.02
CA ILE A 264 -17.67 -11.99 7.74
C ILE A 264 -17.27 -11.72 9.20
N HIS A 265 -16.29 -10.84 9.44
CA HIS A 265 -15.86 -10.46 10.79
C HIS A 265 -16.98 -9.80 11.60
N TYR A 266 -17.76 -8.92 10.97
CA TYR A 266 -18.92 -8.32 11.61
C TYR A 266 -19.99 -9.33 11.97
N PHE A 267 -20.29 -10.27 11.06
CA PHE A 267 -21.27 -11.32 11.30
C PHE A 267 -20.86 -12.22 12.47
N LEU A 268 -19.60 -12.67 12.49
CA LEU A 268 -19.06 -13.51 13.58
C LEU A 268 -19.09 -12.78 14.92
N ASP A 269 -18.75 -11.49 14.93
CA ASP A 269 -18.76 -10.70 16.15
C ASP A 269 -20.18 -10.46 16.68
N LYS A 270 -21.11 -10.12 15.80
CA LYS A 270 -22.49 -9.77 16.18
C LYS A 270 -23.33 -10.98 16.57
N LYS A 271 -23.15 -12.12 15.89
CA LYS A 271 -23.93 -13.34 16.15
C LYS A 271 -23.31 -14.26 17.20
N PHE A 272 -21.99 -14.39 17.18
CA PHE A 272 -21.31 -15.42 17.96
C PHE A 272 -20.33 -14.84 18.99
N LYS A 273 -20.02 -13.54 18.93
CA LYS A 273 -19.04 -12.86 19.82
C LYS A 273 -17.71 -13.62 19.91
N LEU A 274 -17.26 -14.17 18.77
CA LEU A 274 -16.07 -15.02 18.72
C LEU A 274 -14.79 -14.25 19.05
N SER A 275 -13.82 -14.96 19.62
CA SER A 275 -12.50 -14.43 19.92
C SER A 275 -11.74 -14.02 18.66
N ASN A 276 -10.76 -13.14 18.80
CA ASN A 276 -9.93 -12.68 17.67
C ASN A 276 -9.18 -13.83 16.99
N PHE A 277 -8.79 -14.88 17.73
CA PHE A 277 -8.13 -16.06 17.17
C PHE A 277 -9.02 -16.78 16.13
N VAL A 278 -10.30 -16.99 16.45
CA VAL A 278 -11.24 -17.64 15.52
C VAL A 278 -11.46 -16.78 14.28
N LYS A 279 -11.54 -15.45 14.42
CA LYS A 279 -11.67 -14.53 13.27
C LYS A 279 -10.45 -14.61 12.34
N VAL A 280 -9.24 -14.76 12.88
CA VAL A 280 -8.02 -14.97 12.09
C VAL A 280 -8.08 -16.31 11.36
N LEU A 281 -8.46 -17.39 12.04
CA LEU A 281 -8.59 -18.72 11.42
C LEU A 281 -9.60 -18.71 10.27
N VAL A 282 -10.76 -18.05 10.45
CA VAL A 282 -11.76 -17.87 9.38
C VAL A 282 -11.20 -17.06 8.22
N THR A 283 -10.36 -16.05 8.48
CA THR A 283 -9.71 -15.27 7.42
C THR A 283 -8.75 -16.13 6.60
N ILE A 284 -8.01 -17.02 7.25
CA ILE A 284 -7.11 -17.97 6.55
C ILE A 284 -7.93 -18.96 5.72
N MET A 285 -9.01 -19.51 6.30
CA MET A 285 -9.92 -20.43 5.60
C MET A 285 -10.69 -19.76 4.46
N ALA A 286 -10.82 -18.44 4.46
CA ALA A 286 -11.48 -17.67 3.40
C ALA A 286 -10.64 -17.58 2.11
N ILE A 287 -9.32 -17.85 2.17
CA ILE A 287 -8.41 -17.82 1.02
C ILE A 287 -8.81 -18.81 -0.08
N PRO A 288 -8.96 -20.14 0.19
CA PRO A 288 -9.34 -21.09 -0.86
C PRO A 288 -10.73 -20.84 -1.44
N ILE A 289 -11.61 -20.16 -0.70
CA ILE A 289 -12.98 -19.84 -1.11
C ILE A 289 -13.17 -18.36 -1.45
N TYR A 290 -12.11 -17.66 -1.87
CA TYR A 290 -12.12 -16.21 -2.09
C TYR A 290 -13.24 -15.75 -3.04
N SER A 291 -13.60 -16.55 -4.05
CA SER A 291 -14.69 -16.26 -4.97
C SER A 291 -16.01 -16.03 -4.24
N PHE A 292 -16.30 -16.83 -3.22
CA PHE A 292 -17.49 -16.65 -2.37
C PHE A 292 -17.38 -15.41 -1.48
N VAL A 293 -16.18 -15.10 -0.99
CA VAL A 293 -15.92 -13.90 -0.17
C VAL A 293 -16.20 -12.63 -0.96
N ILE A 294 -15.82 -12.60 -2.24
CA ILE A 294 -16.10 -11.48 -3.14
C ILE A 294 -17.59 -11.32 -3.36
N LEU A 295 -18.31 -12.41 -3.62
CA LEU A 295 -19.77 -12.37 -3.74
C LEU A 295 -20.41 -11.78 -2.49
N ILE A 296 -19.98 -12.22 -1.30
CA ILE A 296 -20.44 -11.64 -0.02
C ILE A 296 -20.15 -10.14 0.04
N GLY A 297 -18.97 -9.70 -0.40
CA GLY A 297 -18.60 -8.29 -0.47
C GLY A 297 -19.51 -7.48 -1.40
N ILE A 298 -19.83 -8.01 -2.58
CA ILE A 298 -20.77 -7.44 -3.55
C ILE A 298 -22.16 -7.33 -2.93
N PHE A 299 -22.66 -8.40 -2.29
CA PHE A 299 -23.98 -8.42 -1.65
C PHE A 299 -24.06 -7.44 -0.48
N ASP A 300 -23.05 -7.36 0.40
CA ASP A 300 -23.04 -6.39 1.50
C ASP A 300 -23.05 -4.96 0.99
N LEU A 301 -22.28 -4.67 -0.07
CA LEU A 301 -22.21 -3.32 -0.63
C LEU A 301 -23.50 -2.92 -1.36
N GLY A 302 -24.07 -3.83 -2.17
CA GLY A 302 -25.26 -3.57 -2.98
C GLY A 302 -26.56 -3.56 -2.19
N PHE A 303 -26.76 -4.58 -1.35
CA PHE A 303 -28.03 -4.79 -0.64
C PHE A 303 -27.97 -4.41 0.83
N ASN A 304 -26.81 -3.97 1.34
CA ASN A 304 -26.64 -3.60 2.75
C ASN A 304 -27.01 -4.74 3.71
N ILE A 305 -26.68 -6.00 3.37
CA ILE A 305 -27.12 -7.19 4.12
C ILE A 305 -26.72 -7.15 5.62
N ARG A 306 -25.69 -6.38 5.96
CA ARG A 306 -25.27 -6.10 7.34
C ARG A 306 -26.35 -5.49 8.23
N SER A 307 -27.29 -4.72 7.69
CA SER A 307 -28.42 -4.16 8.44
C SER A 307 -29.39 -5.26 8.89
N LEU A 308 -29.46 -6.37 8.15
CA LEU A 308 -30.34 -7.52 8.42
C LEU A 308 -29.79 -8.41 9.55
N VAL A 309 -28.51 -8.28 9.90
CA VAL A 309 -27.89 -9.03 10.99
C VAL A 309 -28.38 -8.46 12.32
N LYS A 310 -29.47 -9.03 12.84
CA LYS A 310 -29.99 -8.78 14.20
C LYS A 310 -29.05 -9.38 15.24
N ASP A 311 -28.95 -8.75 16.41
CA ASP A 311 -28.21 -9.30 17.55
C ASP A 311 -28.74 -10.68 17.93
N LYS A 312 -27.88 -11.50 18.53
CA LYS A 312 -28.32 -12.78 19.10
C LYS A 312 -29.38 -12.45 20.16
N ILE A 313 -30.61 -12.90 19.95
CA ILE A 313 -31.67 -12.85 20.96
C ILE A 313 -31.08 -13.53 22.19
N GLN A 314 -30.89 -12.79 23.28
CA GLN A 314 -30.66 -13.37 24.59
C GLN A 314 -31.92 -14.18 24.91
N LYS A 315 -31.84 -15.50 24.73
CA LYS A 315 -32.75 -16.43 25.40
C LYS A 315 -32.24 -16.65 26.80
#